data_AF-A0A1Y2WXR3-F1
#
_entry.id   AF-A0A1Y2WXR3-F1
#
_cell.length_a   1.000
_cell.length_b   1.000
_cell.length_c   1.000
_cell.angle_alpha   90.00
_cell.angle_beta   90.00
_cell.angle_gamma   90.00
#
_symmetry.space_group_name_H-M   'P 1'
#
loop_
_entity.id
_entity.type
_entity.pdbx_description
1 polymer ?
#
loop_
_entity_poly.entity_id
_entity_poly.type
_entity_poly.pdbx_seq_one_letter_code
_entity_poly.pdbx_strand_id
1 'polypeptide(L)'
;MHTPSHHADYSQPTSILVLPAFTIVDNVTPPAVPSLVDKYISHAPTTSDPLDPVTLPKTIPSSVGDMRARPCPHRAVVLLCSHRTRDARCGQSAPLIKKELERHLRPLGLDRDLDDERPGGVGIYFINHVGGHKYSANVLIYRRPDAFGLDKVERGKLPPGQEPQVKVAKPVPAEEGEEEREKEPDVGAAQCIWLARVRPEDCENLVRYTILQGKVVKPDKQLRGGFDRSTGMMSW
;
A
#
# COMPACT_ATOMS: atom_id res chain seq x y z
N MET A 1 4.08 -20.71 5.41
CA MET A 1 2.73 -21.09 5.89
C MET A 1 2.41 -20.26 7.11
N HIS A 2 1.58 -19.22 6.98
CA HIS A 2 0.74 -18.71 8.05
C HIS A 2 -0.61 -18.40 7.40
N THR A 3 -1.46 -19.42 7.33
CA THR A 3 -2.89 -19.21 7.04
C THR A 3 -3.41 -18.17 8.03
N PRO A 4 -4.25 -17.19 7.62
CA PRO A 4 -4.87 -16.27 8.56
C PRO A 4 -5.58 -17.08 9.64
N SER A 5 -5.02 -17.09 10.84
CA SER A 5 -5.62 -17.79 11.94
C SER A 5 -6.80 -16.93 12.38
N HIS A 6 -8.02 -17.34 12.02
CA HIS A 6 -9.28 -16.72 12.45
C HIS A 6 -9.51 -16.96 13.96
N HIS A 7 -8.50 -16.76 14.80
CA HIS A 7 -8.63 -16.79 16.24
C HIS A 7 -9.40 -15.53 16.66
N ALA A 8 -10.54 -15.74 17.31
CA ALA A 8 -11.38 -14.66 17.81
C ALA A 8 -10.87 -14.08 19.14
N ASP A 9 -9.84 -14.69 19.73
CA ASP A 9 -9.18 -14.21 20.93
C ASP A 9 -7.84 -13.56 20.56
N TYR A 10 -7.55 -12.43 21.21
CA TYR A 10 -6.31 -11.67 21.01
C TYR A 10 -5.11 -12.32 21.72
N SER A 11 -5.13 -13.64 21.89
CA SER A 11 -4.10 -14.42 22.60
C SER A 11 -2.88 -14.67 21.72
N GLN A 12 -3.05 -14.66 20.39
CA GLN A 12 -1.97 -14.84 19.43
C GLN A 12 -1.44 -13.48 18.93
N PRO A 13 -0.12 -13.38 18.68
CA PRO A 13 0.45 -12.20 18.05
C PRO A 13 -0.04 -12.03 16.61
N THR A 14 0.01 -10.79 16.12
CA THR A 14 -0.32 -10.44 14.74
C THR A 14 0.75 -9.55 14.10
N SER A 15 0.68 -9.35 12.79
CA SER A 15 1.51 -8.40 12.07
C SER A 15 0.69 -7.18 11.67
N ILE A 16 1.29 -6.00 11.73
CA ILE A 16 0.64 -4.76 11.30
C ILE A 16 1.48 -4.10 10.20
N LEU A 17 0.80 -3.42 9.28
CA LEU A 17 1.44 -2.55 8.29
C LEU A 17 1.26 -1.08 8.71
N VAL A 18 2.36 -0.41 9.03
CA VAL A 18 2.40 1.01 9.37
C VAL A 18 2.55 1.84 8.10
N LEU A 19 1.57 2.70 7.84
CA LEU A 19 1.54 3.65 6.73
C LEU A 19 1.52 5.09 7.29
N PRO A 20 2.17 6.07 6.63
CA PRO A 20 2.88 5.96 5.35
C PRO A 20 4.29 5.36 5.44
N ALA A 21 4.76 4.87 6.58
CA ALA A 21 6.12 4.30 6.73
C ALA A 21 6.44 3.11 5.81
N PHE A 22 5.44 2.40 5.27
CA PHE A 22 5.62 1.12 4.58
C PHE A 22 6.47 0.14 5.41
N THR A 23 6.19 0.05 6.71
CA THR A 23 6.91 -0.83 7.64
C THR A 23 5.96 -1.87 8.19
N ILE A 24 6.33 -3.14 8.12
CA ILE A 24 5.61 -4.24 8.77
C ILE A 24 6.22 -4.43 10.15
N VAL A 25 5.39 -4.46 11.18
CA VAL A 25 5.79 -4.84 12.55
C VAL A 25 5.15 -6.18 12.87
N ASP A 26 5.98 -7.20 13.06
CA ASP A 26 5.58 -8.55 13.42
C ASP A 26 5.54 -8.73 14.94
N ASN A 27 4.86 -9.78 15.39
CA ASN A 27 4.73 -10.17 16.80
C ASN A 27 4.00 -9.16 17.71
N VAL A 28 3.04 -8.42 17.17
CA VAL A 28 2.24 -7.45 17.93
C VAL A 28 1.16 -8.15 18.74
N THR A 29 1.14 -7.92 20.05
CA THR A 29 0.10 -8.39 20.98
C THR A 29 -0.62 -7.19 21.63
N PRO A 30 -1.84 -7.32 22.18
CA PRO A 30 -2.52 -6.20 22.82
C PRO A 30 -1.72 -5.51 23.93
N PRO A 31 -0.98 -6.22 24.82
CA PRO A 31 -0.13 -5.58 25.82
C PRO A 31 1.05 -4.80 25.23
N ALA A 32 1.50 -5.12 24.01
CA ALA A 32 2.61 -4.45 23.36
C ALA A 32 2.21 -3.12 22.68
N VAL A 33 0.90 -2.82 22.55
CA VAL A 33 0.38 -1.63 21.85
C VAL A 33 0.96 -0.30 22.37
N PRO A 34 1.13 -0.06 23.68
CA PRO A 34 1.76 1.18 24.15
C PRO A 34 3.19 1.35 23.65
N SER A 35 3.98 0.27 23.65
CA SER A 35 5.35 0.28 23.12
C SER A 35 5.37 0.45 21.61
N LEU A 36 4.40 -0.17 20.91
CA LEU A 36 4.22 0.01 19.48
C LEU A 36 3.96 1.49 19.14
N VAL A 37 3.06 2.15 19.87
CA VAL A 37 2.73 3.56 19.65
C VAL A 37 3.96 4.43 19.89
N ASP A 38 4.57 4.31 21.07
CA ASP A 38 5.70 5.15 21.48
C ASP A 38 6.90 4.99 20.55
N LYS A 39 7.25 3.76 20.18
CA LYS A 39 8.51 3.48 19.49
C LYS A 39 8.42 3.35 17.98
N TYR A 40 7.26 3.00 17.44
CA TYR A 40 7.06 2.86 15.99
C TYR A 40 6.15 3.93 15.42
N ILE A 41 4.92 4.06 15.91
CA ILE A 41 3.91 4.93 15.28
C ILE A 41 4.27 6.40 15.45
N SER A 42 4.67 6.83 16.65
CA SER A 42 5.04 8.22 16.94
C SER A 42 6.31 8.69 16.23
N HIS A 43 7.13 7.77 15.72
CA HIS A 43 8.37 8.05 14.98
C HIS A 43 8.23 7.76 13.47
N ALA A 44 7.08 7.26 13.02
CA ALA A 44 6.81 7.04 11.61
C ALA A 44 6.56 8.38 10.90
N PRO A 45 6.91 8.48 9.60
CA PRO A 45 6.58 9.66 8.81
C PRO A 45 5.07 9.91 8.80
N THR A 46 4.70 11.17 8.74
CA THR A 46 3.34 11.68 8.61
C THR A 46 3.05 12.10 7.17
N THR A 47 1.82 12.57 6.93
CA THR A 47 1.41 13.08 5.61
C THR A 47 2.13 14.36 5.19
N SER A 48 2.69 15.09 6.16
CA SER A 48 3.33 16.40 5.95
C SER A 48 4.85 16.34 5.94
N ASP A 49 5.43 15.21 6.34
CA ASP A 49 6.88 15.09 6.45
C ASP A 49 7.54 15.03 5.07
N PRO A 50 8.73 15.61 4.91
CA PRO A 50 9.54 15.47 3.69
C PRO A 50 9.87 13.99 3.41
N LEU A 51 10.26 13.68 2.17
CA LEU A 51 10.65 12.33 1.74
C LEU A 51 12.05 11.94 2.26
N ASP A 52 12.19 11.88 3.58
CA ASP A 52 13.42 11.46 4.24
C ASP A 52 13.42 9.94 4.54
N PRO A 53 14.61 9.31 4.67
CA PRO A 53 14.72 7.90 5.01
C PRO A 53 13.99 7.55 6.32
N VAL A 54 13.14 6.54 6.27
CA VAL A 54 12.40 6.02 7.42
C VAL A 54 13.37 5.29 8.34
N THR A 55 13.54 5.82 9.55
CA THR A 55 14.40 5.24 10.57
C THR A 55 13.54 4.77 11.74
N LEU A 56 13.14 3.50 11.71
CA LEU A 56 12.43 2.85 12.80
C LEU A 56 13.31 1.76 13.47
N PRO A 57 13.18 1.53 14.79
CA PRO A 57 13.94 0.48 15.47
C PRO A 57 13.71 -0.89 14.81
N LYS A 58 14.75 -1.67 14.52
CA LYS A 58 14.55 -3.01 13.89
C LYS A 58 13.88 -4.00 14.83
N THR A 59 14.17 -3.92 16.11
CA THR A 59 13.64 -4.78 17.16
C THR A 59 13.39 -3.97 18.41
N ILE A 60 12.33 -4.33 19.13
CA ILE A 60 12.03 -3.74 20.42
C ILE A 60 11.80 -4.87 21.41
N PRO A 61 12.66 -4.97 22.45
CA PRO A 61 12.44 -5.91 23.54
C PRO A 61 11.14 -5.56 24.25
N SER A 62 10.28 -6.55 24.46
CA SER A 62 9.11 -6.38 25.32
C SER A 62 9.00 -7.54 26.30
N SER A 63 8.30 -7.31 27.42
CA SER A 63 8.01 -8.36 28.41
C SER A 63 7.11 -9.49 27.87
N VAL A 64 6.58 -9.35 26.64
CA VAL A 64 5.57 -10.23 26.04
C VAL A 64 6.01 -10.76 24.67
N GLY A 65 7.31 -10.66 24.35
CA GLY A 65 7.92 -11.07 23.08
C GLY A 65 8.47 -9.92 22.25
N ASP A 66 9.49 -10.18 21.44
CA ASP A 66 10.18 -9.14 20.67
C ASP A 66 9.38 -8.74 19.42
N MET A 67 8.94 -7.48 19.36
CA MET A 67 8.35 -6.90 18.14
C MET A 67 9.47 -6.62 17.14
N ARG A 68 9.29 -7.08 15.90
CA ARG A 68 10.29 -6.93 14.83
C ARG A 68 9.73 -6.06 13.72
N ALA A 69 10.41 -4.99 13.38
CA ALA A 69 10.09 -4.19 12.21
C ALA A 69 10.93 -4.59 11.00
N ARG A 70 10.26 -4.62 9.84
CA ARG A 70 10.87 -4.85 8.54
C ARG A 70 10.20 -3.98 7.47
N PRO A 71 10.92 -3.59 6.41
CA PRO A 71 10.31 -2.89 5.29
C PRO A 71 9.22 -3.73 4.61
N CYS A 72 8.13 -3.08 4.19
CA CYS A 72 7.15 -3.69 3.29
C CYS A 72 7.78 -3.84 1.89
N PRO A 73 7.75 -5.05 1.30
CA PRO A 73 8.39 -5.32 0.00
C PRO A 73 7.69 -4.63 -1.17
N HIS A 74 6.45 -4.18 -0.99
CA HIS A 74 5.62 -3.65 -2.07
C HIS A 74 5.96 -2.20 -2.44
N ARG A 75 5.77 -1.86 -3.71
CA ARG A 75 5.94 -0.49 -4.23
C ARG A 75 4.66 0.34 -4.13
N ALA A 76 3.52 -0.33 -4.14
CA ALA A 76 2.23 0.27 -3.84
C ALA A 76 1.34 -0.69 -3.03
N VAL A 77 0.43 -0.13 -2.24
CA VAL A 77 -0.57 -0.87 -1.48
C VAL A 77 -1.94 -0.26 -1.76
N VAL A 78 -2.89 -1.10 -2.15
CA VAL A 78 -4.29 -0.76 -2.40
C VAL A 78 -5.13 -1.33 -1.28
N LEU A 79 -5.85 -0.47 -0.57
CA LEU A 79 -6.74 -0.85 0.51
C LEU A 79 -8.20 -0.66 0.08
N LEU A 80 -8.98 -1.73 0.16
CA LEU A 80 -10.38 -1.77 -0.24
C LEU A 80 -11.26 -1.90 1.00
N CYS A 81 -12.14 -0.93 1.24
CA CYS A 81 -13.13 -1.04 2.30
C CYS A 81 -14.09 -2.19 1.97
N SER A 82 -14.08 -3.26 2.78
CA SER A 82 -14.90 -4.47 2.56
C SER A 82 -16.01 -4.66 3.61
N HIS A 83 -16.18 -3.66 4.47
CA HIS A 83 -17.13 -3.72 5.58
C HIS A 83 -18.58 -3.88 5.08
N ARG A 84 -19.37 -4.69 5.80
CA ARG A 84 -20.75 -5.06 5.41
C ARG A 84 -21.84 -4.52 6.33
N THR A 85 -21.55 -4.32 7.61
CA THR A 85 -22.60 -4.06 8.62
C THR A 85 -23.10 -2.62 8.60
N ARG A 86 -22.22 -1.63 8.33
CA ARG A 86 -22.63 -0.23 8.17
C ARG A 86 -23.25 0.07 6.81
N ASP A 87 -22.70 -0.51 5.74
CA ASP A 87 -23.17 -0.37 4.36
C ASP A 87 -22.72 -1.59 3.56
N ALA A 88 -23.66 -2.38 3.05
CA ALA A 88 -23.36 -3.61 2.31
C ALA A 88 -22.65 -3.35 0.97
N ARG A 89 -22.77 -2.14 0.39
CA ARG A 89 -22.22 -1.82 -0.93
C ARG A 89 -20.70 -1.95 -0.97
N CYS A 90 -20.00 -1.53 0.08
CA CYS A 90 -18.54 -1.72 0.18
C CYS A 90 -18.18 -3.22 0.21
N GLY A 91 -18.83 -4.00 1.06
CA GLY A 91 -18.59 -5.45 1.14
C GLY A 91 -19.02 -6.26 -0.08
N GLN A 92 -19.95 -5.75 -0.90
CA GLN A 92 -20.32 -6.33 -2.19
C GLN A 92 -19.34 -5.95 -3.32
N SER A 93 -18.92 -4.68 -3.37
CA SER A 93 -18.07 -4.16 -4.44
C SER A 93 -16.59 -4.52 -4.27
N ALA A 94 -16.07 -4.58 -3.05
CA ALA A 94 -14.64 -4.80 -2.81
C ALA A 94 -14.09 -6.08 -3.46
N PRO A 95 -14.75 -7.26 -3.40
CA PRO A 95 -14.28 -8.45 -4.10
C PRO A 95 -14.28 -8.33 -5.63
N LEU A 96 -15.25 -7.60 -6.19
CA LEU A 96 -15.33 -7.36 -7.64
C LEU A 96 -14.21 -6.43 -8.11
N ILE A 97 -13.97 -5.36 -7.36
CA ILE A 97 -12.88 -4.41 -7.62
C ILE A 97 -11.52 -5.10 -7.48
N LYS A 98 -11.32 -5.91 -6.42
CA LYS A 98 -10.09 -6.70 -6.24
C LYS A 98 -9.83 -7.59 -7.45
N LYS A 99 -10.83 -8.37 -7.88
CA LYS A 99 -10.71 -9.28 -9.02
C LYS A 99 -10.33 -8.56 -10.32
N GLU A 100 -10.91 -7.38 -10.56
CA GLU A 100 -10.60 -6.62 -11.78
C GLU A 100 -9.24 -5.92 -11.71
N LEU A 101 -8.82 -5.42 -10.55
CA LEU A 101 -7.45 -4.92 -10.36
C LEU A 101 -6.42 -6.03 -10.58
N GLU A 102 -6.62 -7.21 -9.99
CA GLU A 102 -5.77 -8.39 -10.20
C GLU A 102 -5.68 -8.77 -11.68
N ARG A 103 -6.82 -8.75 -12.40
CA ARG A 103 -6.87 -9.03 -13.83
C ARG A 103 -5.92 -8.13 -14.63
N HIS A 104 -5.81 -6.85 -14.28
CA HIS A 104 -4.92 -5.91 -14.95
C HIS A 104 -3.47 -5.93 -14.44
N LEU A 105 -3.24 -6.33 -13.19
CA LEU A 105 -1.90 -6.38 -12.60
C LEU A 105 -1.14 -7.69 -12.89
N ARG A 106 -1.85 -8.81 -13.04
CA ARG A 106 -1.25 -10.12 -13.33
C ARG A 106 -0.46 -10.17 -14.65
N PRO A 107 -0.96 -9.65 -15.79
CA PRO A 107 -0.19 -9.60 -17.03
C PRO A 107 1.10 -8.79 -16.92
N LEU A 108 1.17 -7.87 -15.95
CA LEU A 108 2.35 -7.06 -15.66
C LEU A 108 3.30 -7.74 -14.66
N GLY A 109 2.91 -8.88 -14.07
CA GLY A 109 3.67 -9.55 -13.00
C GLY A 109 3.71 -8.77 -11.68
N LEU A 110 2.79 -7.83 -11.49
CA LEU A 110 2.78 -6.90 -10.35
C LEU A 110 1.80 -7.26 -9.24
N ASP A 111 0.90 -8.21 -9.46
CA ASP A 111 -0.06 -8.69 -8.46
C ASP A 111 0.68 -9.29 -7.25
N ARG A 112 0.34 -8.86 -6.03
CA ARG A 112 0.90 -9.38 -4.77
C ARG A 112 -0.21 -9.66 -3.76
N ASP A 113 -0.19 -10.88 -3.27
CA ASP A 113 -1.06 -11.40 -2.23
C ASP A 113 -0.54 -10.96 -0.84
N LEU A 114 -1.29 -11.25 0.24
CA LEU A 114 -0.85 -10.97 1.62
C LEU A 114 0.44 -11.72 2.00
N ASP A 115 0.59 -12.94 1.50
CA ASP A 115 1.71 -13.83 1.82
C ASP A 115 2.83 -13.77 0.78
N ASP A 116 2.72 -12.89 -0.21
CA ASP A 116 3.70 -12.75 -1.28
C ASP A 116 4.80 -11.77 -0.90
N GLU A 117 5.94 -12.28 -0.43
CA GLU A 117 7.07 -11.44 -0.02
C GLU A 117 8.00 -11.05 -1.18
N ARG A 118 7.63 -11.35 -2.45
CA ARG A 118 8.44 -10.96 -3.60
C ARG A 118 8.61 -9.43 -3.63
N PRO A 119 9.85 -8.94 -3.78
CA PRO A 119 10.10 -7.51 -3.91
C PRO A 119 9.26 -6.87 -5.02
N GLY A 120 8.79 -5.66 -4.78
CA GLY A 120 8.02 -4.92 -5.75
C GLY A 120 6.53 -5.22 -5.74
N GLY A 121 5.88 -4.86 -6.85
CA GLY A 121 4.46 -5.14 -7.07
C GLY A 121 3.50 -4.27 -6.24
N VAL A 122 2.25 -4.71 -6.24
CA VAL A 122 1.08 -4.03 -5.69
C VAL A 122 0.34 -4.99 -4.77
N GLY A 123 0.35 -4.72 -3.46
CA GLY A 123 -0.46 -5.47 -2.50
C GLY A 123 -1.91 -4.97 -2.50
N ILE A 124 -2.90 -5.86 -2.59
CA ILE A 124 -4.33 -5.50 -2.54
C ILE A 124 -5.00 -6.14 -1.33
N TYR A 125 -5.44 -5.31 -0.38
CA TYR A 125 -5.94 -5.78 0.91
C TYR A 125 -7.35 -5.27 1.20
N PHE A 126 -8.13 -6.13 1.86
CA PHE A 126 -9.40 -5.72 2.45
C PHE A 126 -9.16 -5.08 3.81
N ILE A 127 -9.85 -3.97 4.06
CA ILE A 127 -9.82 -3.26 5.33
C ILE A 127 -11.24 -3.01 5.86
N ASN A 128 -11.32 -2.71 7.15
CA ASN A 128 -12.54 -2.29 7.82
C ASN A 128 -13.01 -0.90 7.36
N HIS A 129 -14.11 -0.42 7.94
CA HIS A 129 -14.74 0.84 7.55
C HIS A 129 -13.80 2.04 7.75
N VAL A 130 -13.54 2.78 6.67
CA VAL A 130 -12.71 4.01 6.64
C VAL A 130 -13.52 5.31 6.64
N GLY A 131 -14.83 5.25 6.91
CA GLY A 131 -15.73 6.37 6.64
C GLY A 131 -16.19 6.42 5.18
N GLY A 132 -16.91 7.49 4.80
CA GLY A 132 -17.28 7.73 3.40
C GLY A 132 -18.20 6.70 2.75
N HIS A 133 -18.96 5.88 3.51
CA HIS A 133 -19.81 4.83 2.93
C HIS A 133 -20.92 5.38 2.03
N LYS A 134 -21.37 6.63 2.26
CA LYS A 134 -22.26 7.37 1.32
C LYS A 134 -21.73 7.34 -0.13
N TYR A 135 -20.41 7.29 -0.29
CA TYR A 135 -19.68 7.32 -1.54
C TYR A 135 -19.02 5.96 -1.88
N SER A 136 -19.49 4.83 -1.33
CA SER A 136 -18.96 3.51 -1.68
C SER A 136 -18.89 3.28 -3.21
N ALA A 137 -17.89 2.56 -3.73
CA ALA A 137 -16.80 1.83 -3.08
C ALA A 137 -15.57 2.70 -2.76
N ASN A 138 -14.97 2.52 -1.58
CA ASN A 138 -13.78 3.26 -1.14
C ASN A 138 -12.49 2.48 -1.41
N VAL A 139 -11.51 3.16 -2.01
CA VAL A 139 -10.19 2.62 -2.39
C VAL A 139 -9.13 3.61 -1.94
N LEU A 140 -8.18 3.18 -1.10
CA LEU A 140 -7.02 3.99 -0.72
C LEU A 140 -5.79 3.40 -1.39
N ILE A 141 -5.00 4.24 -2.06
CA ILE A 141 -3.82 3.81 -2.81
C ILE A 141 -2.61 4.53 -2.23
N TYR A 142 -1.77 3.80 -1.51
CA TYR A 142 -0.48 4.27 -1.02
C TYR A 142 0.61 3.88 -2.01
N ARG A 143 1.47 4.82 -2.38
CA ARG A 143 2.55 4.61 -3.36
C ARG A 143 3.87 5.14 -2.83
N ARG A 144 4.94 4.37 -3.02
CA ARG A 144 6.31 4.86 -2.88
C ARG A 144 6.62 5.90 -3.97
N PRO A 145 7.64 6.77 -3.78
CA PRO A 145 8.07 7.69 -4.83
C PRO A 145 8.46 6.92 -6.09
N ASP A 146 8.00 7.40 -7.25
CA ASP A 146 8.25 6.79 -8.57
C ASP A 146 8.13 5.26 -8.55
N ALA A 147 7.02 4.76 -7.96
CA ALA A 147 6.81 3.36 -7.60
C ALA A 147 7.20 2.37 -8.72
N PHE A 148 6.97 2.76 -9.97
CA PHE A 148 7.15 1.92 -11.16
C PHE A 148 7.99 2.57 -12.26
N GLY A 149 8.63 3.72 -12.00
CA GLY A 149 9.42 4.44 -12.99
C GLY A 149 8.60 5.24 -14.01
N LEU A 150 7.33 5.49 -13.73
CA LEU A 150 6.37 6.00 -14.71
C LEU A 150 5.73 7.34 -14.32
N ASP A 151 6.09 7.93 -13.19
CA ASP A 151 5.42 9.14 -12.67
C ASP A 151 5.58 10.32 -13.62
N LYS A 152 6.77 10.44 -14.23
CA LYS A 152 7.11 11.49 -15.21
C LYS A 152 6.69 11.15 -16.65
N VAL A 153 6.12 9.98 -16.89
CA VAL A 153 5.78 9.55 -18.26
C VAL A 153 4.52 10.27 -18.75
N GLU A 154 4.65 10.93 -19.90
CA GLU A 154 3.57 11.56 -20.63
C GLU A 154 3.04 10.63 -21.73
N ARG A 155 2.04 9.81 -21.40
CA ARG A 155 1.46 8.82 -22.33
C ARG A 155 0.97 9.42 -23.65
N GLY A 156 0.47 10.66 -23.64
CA GLY A 156 0.02 11.36 -24.85
C GLY A 156 1.15 11.77 -25.81
N LYS A 157 2.41 11.75 -25.37
CA LYS A 157 3.59 12.01 -26.20
C LYS A 157 4.24 10.73 -26.73
N LEU A 158 3.74 9.55 -26.35
CA LEU A 158 4.26 8.28 -26.84
C LEU A 158 3.78 8.01 -28.28
N PRO A 159 4.61 7.35 -29.10
CA PRO A 159 4.18 6.82 -30.39
C PRO A 159 2.89 5.97 -30.28
N PRO A 160 2.00 6.02 -31.29
CA PRO A 160 0.79 5.20 -31.29
C PRO A 160 1.10 3.72 -31.09
N GLY A 161 0.40 3.08 -30.16
CA GLY A 161 0.57 1.66 -29.84
C GLY A 161 1.75 1.33 -28.92
N GLN A 162 2.57 2.30 -28.53
CA GLN A 162 3.64 2.09 -27.56
C GLN A 162 3.16 2.29 -26.12
N GLU A 163 3.22 1.23 -25.32
CA GLU A 163 2.97 1.29 -23.88
C GLU A 163 4.27 1.56 -23.10
N PRO A 164 4.24 2.34 -22.00
CA PRO A 164 5.40 2.54 -21.15
C PRO A 164 5.87 1.22 -20.51
N GLN A 165 7.18 1.04 -20.44
CA GLN A 165 7.76 -0.11 -19.74
C GLN A 165 7.82 0.14 -18.24
N VAL A 166 7.19 -0.74 -17.47
CA VAL A 166 7.26 -0.71 -16.01
C VAL A 166 8.65 -1.13 -15.55
N LYS A 167 9.26 -0.37 -14.63
CA LYS A 167 10.45 -0.82 -13.90
C LYS A 167 10.04 -1.89 -12.90
N VAL A 168 10.13 -3.16 -13.30
CA VAL A 168 9.93 -4.29 -12.40
C VAL A 168 11.22 -4.50 -11.60
N ALA A 169 11.12 -4.57 -10.27
CA ALA A 169 12.25 -4.99 -9.44
C ALA A 169 12.66 -6.41 -9.86
N LYS A 170 13.91 -6.60 -10.32
CA LYS A 170 14.39 -7.94 -10.68
C LYS A 170 14.35 -8.84 -9.42
N PRO A 171 13.86 -10.09 -9.52
CA PRO A 171 14.05 -11.06 -8.46
C PRO A 171 15.56 -11.31 -8.32
N VAL A 172 16.10 -11.01 -7.15
CA VAL A 172 17.53 -11.21 -6.83
C VAL A 172 17.74 -12.71 -6.55
N PRO A 173 18.76 -13.36 -7.15
CA PRO A 173 19.17 -14.71 -6.77
C PRO A 173 19.53 -14.74 -5.27
N ALA A 174 19.20 -15.82 -4.57
CA ALA A 174 19.37 -15.93 -3.11
C ALA A 174 20.81 -15.84 -2.58
N GLU A 175 21.81 -15.65 -3.45
CA GLU A 175 23.24 -15.73 -3.14
C GLU A 175 23.97 -14.37 -3.11
N GLU A 176 23.34 -13.28 -3.55
CA GLU A 176 23.95 -11.94 -3.47
C GLU A 176 23.68 -11.33 -2.08
N GLY A 177 24.76 -11.20 -1.28
CA GLY A 177 24.74 -10.67 0.07
C GLY A 177 24.11 -9.27 0.18
N GLU A 178 23.69 -8.90 1.39
CA GLU A 178 22.95 -7.66 1.67
C GLU A 178 23.70 -6.35 1.37
N GLU A 179 24.97 -6.43 0.95
CA GLU A 179 25.97 -5.35 0.89
C GLU A 179 26.09 -4.64 -0.47
N GLU A 180 25.67 -5.22 -1.60
CA GLU A 180 25.74 -4.56 -2.92
C GLU A 180 24.45 -3.85 -3.35
N ARG A 181 23.45 -3.78 -2.46
CA ARG A 181 22.29 -2.95 -2.77
C ARG A 181 22.72 -1.48 -2.65
N GLU A 182 22.76 -0.77 -3.77
CA GLU A 182 22.36 0.65 -3.79
C GLU A 182 20.88 0.69 -3.35
N LYS A 183 20.61 0.44 -2.05
CA LYS A 183 19.31 0.59 -1.42
C LYS A 183 19.03 2.08 -1.51
N GLU A 184 18.28 2.51 -2.52
CA GLU A 184 17.53 3.75 -2.41
C GLU A 184 16.91 3.75 -1.01
N PRO A 185 17.16 4.78 -0.19
CA PRO A 185 16.67 4.81 1.16
C PRO A 185 15.15 4.65 1.14
N ASP A 186 14.64 3.77 1.99
CA ASP A 186 13.20 3.59 2.11
C ASP A 186 12.61 4.84 2.77
N VAL A 187 11.90 5.67 2.00
CA VAL A 187 11.24 6.90 2.48
C VAL A 187 9.74 6.72 2.78
N GLY A 188 9.25 5.47 2.76
CA GLY A 188 7.84 5.15 2.87
C GLY A 188 7.01 5.52 1.63
N ALA A 189 5.74 5.86 1.86
CA ALA A 189 4.80 6.33 0.86
C ALA A 189 5.06 7.79 0.55
N ALA A 190 5.25 8.15 -0.72
CA ALA A 190 5.17 9.54 -1.14
C ALA A 190 3.73 10.02 -1.25
N GLN A 191 2.82 9.13 -1.63
CA GLN A 191 1.47 9.50 -2.03
C GLN A 191 0.44 8.59 -1.38
N CYS A 192 -0.67 9.16 -0.95
CA CYS A 192 -1.92 8.46 -0.69
C CYS A 192 -3.02 9.09 -1.53
N ILE A 193 -3.76 8.27 -2.29
CA ILE A 193 -4.91 8.71 -3.08
C ILE A 193 -6.13 7.98 -2.56
N TRP A 194 -7.07 8.72 -1.95
CA TRP A 194 -8.34 8.16 -1.48
C TRP A 194 -9.43 8.42 -2.52
N LEU A 195 -9.89 7.34 -3.13
CA LEU A 195 -10.96 7.31 -4.11
C LEU A 195 -12.25 6.71 -3.55
N ALA A 196 -13.36 7.15 -4.13
CA ALA A 196 -14.71 6.70 -3.85
C ALA A 196 -15.47 6.44 -5.15
N ARG A 197 -16.63 5.78 -5.06
CA ARG A 197 -17.49 5.42 -6.19
C ARG A 197 -16.74 4.66 -7.29
N VAL A 198 -15.71 3.91 -6.91
CA VAL A 198 -14.94 3.09 -7.83
C VAL A 198 -15.82 1.92 -8.29
N ARG A 199 -15.78 1.64 -9.59
CA ARG A 199 -16.47 0.53 -10.22
C ARG A 199 -15.49 -0.36 -10.99
N PRO A 200 -15.88 -1.60 -11.35
CA PRO A 200 -15.02 -2.48 -12.14
C PRO A 200 -14.51 -1.83 -13.43
N GLU A 201 -15.35 -1.08 -14.15
CA GLU A 201 -14.96 -0.39 -15.39
C GLU A 201 -13.88 0.70 -15.20
N ASP A 202 -13.60 1.12 -13.96
CA ASP A 202 -12.53 2.08 -13.67
C ASP A 202 -11.16 1.40 -13.50
N CYS A 203 -11.11 0.09 -13.25
CA CYS A 203 -9.92 -0.60 -12.76
C CYS A 203 -8.74 -0.57 -13.74
N GLU A 204 -9.00 -0.68 -15.05
CA GLU A 204 -7.95 -0.55 -16.07
C GLU A 204 -7.21 0.79 -15.95
N ASN A 205 -7.97 1.88 -15.84
CA ASN A 205 -7.41 3.22 -15.72
C ASN A 205 -6.80 3.46 -14.33
N LEU A 206 -7.38 2.88 -13.28
CA LEU A 206 -6.77 2.92 -11.95
C LEU A 206 -5.40 2.27 -11.94
N VAL A 207 -5.23 1.12 -12.59
CA VAL A 207 -3.90 0.49 -12.75
C VAL A 207 -2.99 1.40 -13.57
N ARG A 208 -3.39 1.74 -14.81
CA ARG A 208 -2.51 2.45 -15.76
C ARG A 208 -2.03 3.82 -15.30
N TYR A 209 -2.90 4.59 -14.66
CA TYR A 209 -2.65 6.00 -14.33
C TYR A 209 -2.47 6.21 -12.84
N THR A 210 -3.33 5.64 -12.01
CA THR A 210 -3.31 5.94 -10.57
C THR A 210 -2.26 5.13 -9.83
N ILE A 211 -2.28 3.80 -9.94
CA ILE A 211 -1.34 2.91 -9.26
C ILE A 211 0.05 3.01 -9.90
N LEU A 212 0.13 2.99 -11.24
CA LEU A 212 1.43 2.98 -11.93
C LEU A 212 2.07 4.36 -12.03
N GLN A 213 1.31 5.46 -12.20
CA GLN A 213 1.86 6.81 -12.44
C GLN A 213 1.51 7.85 -11.37
N GLY A 214 0.67 7.53 -10.38
CA GLY A 214 0.27 8.49 -9.35
C GLY A 214 -0.72 9.56 -9.79
N LYS A 215 -1.39 9.37 -10.94
CA LYS A 215 -2.30 10.35 -11.52
C LYS A 215 -3.76 10.02 -11.19
N VAL A 216 -4.54 11.04 -10.83
CA VAL A 216 -5.98 10.91 -10.57
C VAL A 216 -6.76 11.11 -11.86
N VAL A 217 -7.56 10.12 -12.26
CA VAL A 217 -8.26 10.13 -13.56
C VAL A 217 -9.58 10.90 -13.53
N LYS A 218 -10.36 10.78 -12.45
CA LYS A 218 -11.70 11.39 -12.31
C LYS A 218 -11.81 12.19 -11.00
N PRO A 219 -11.00 13.25 -10.81
CA PRO A 219 -10.90 13.93 -9.52
C PRO A 219 -12.26 14.42 -9.01
N ASP A 220 -13.06 15.09 -9.84
CA ASP A 220 -14.35 15.68 -9.43
C ASP A 220 -15.39 14.65 -8.99
N LYS A 221 -15.26 13.39 -9.42
CA LYS A 221 -16.25 12.33 -9.16
C LYS A 221 -15.78 11.33 -8.10
N GLN A 222 -14.48 11.04 -8.06
CA GLN A 222 -13.93 9.94 -7.29
C GLN A 222 -12.98 10.38 -6.18
N LEU A 223 -12.28 11.51 -6.31
CA LEU A 223 -11.33 11.94 -5.28
C LEU A 223 -12.08 12.31 -3.99
N ARG A 224 -11.63 11.75 -2.87
CA ARG A 224 -12.12 12.06 -1.52
C ARG A 224 -11.11 12.78 -0.67
N GLY A 225 -9.83 12.63 -1.00
CA GLY A 225 -8.73 13.22 -0.27
C GLY A 225 -7.45 12.46 -0.57
N GLY A 226 -6.40 12.82 0.15
CA GLY A 226 -5.09 12.24 -0.03
C GLY A 226 -3.98 13.25 0.24
N PHE A 227 -2.75 12.79 0.05
CA PHE A 227 -1.57 13.62 0.16
C PHE A 227 -0.54 13.20 -0.88
N ASP A 228 0.34 14.13 -1.20
CA ASP A 228 1.55 13.91 -1.98
C ASP A 228 2.71 14.69 -1.32
N ARG A 229 3.55 13.95 -0.59
CA ARG A 229 4.74 14.47 0.11
C ARG A 229 5.80 14.98 -0.86
N SER A 230 5.79 14.55 -2.13
CA SER A 230 6.77 15.00 -3.13
C SER A 230 6.47 16.42 -3.63
N THR A 231 5.20 16.81 -3.62
CA THR A 231 4.72 18.13 -4.05
C THR A 231 4.23 18.99 -2.89
N GLY A 232 4.12 18.44 -1.69
CA GLY A 232 3.53 19.09 -0.51
C GLY A 232 2.01 19.27 -0.63
N MET A 233 1.35 18.63 -1.60
CA MET A 233 -0.09 18.78 -1.82
C MET A 233 -0.88 17.90 -0.85
N MET A 234 -1.98 18.45 -0.33
CA MET A 234 -2.95 17.72 0.47
C MET A 234 -4.37 18.03 0.04
N SER A 235 -5.25 17.04 0.15
CA SER A 235 -6.68 17.16 -0.10
C SER A 235 -7.42 16.47 1.04
N TRP A 236 -8.36 17.17 1.66
CA TRP A 236 -9.19 16.65 2.75
C TRP A 236 -10.68 16.87 2.44
#